data_AF-A0A2R4C8E2-F1
#
_entry.id   AF-A0A2R4C8E2-F1
#
_cell.length_a   1.000
_cell.length_b   1.000
_cell.length_c   1.000
_cell.angle_alpha   90.00
_cell.angle_beta   90.00
_cell.angle_gamma   90.00
#
_symmetry.space_group_name_H-M   'P 1'
#
loop_
_entity.id
_entity.type
_entity.pdbx_description
1 polymer ?
#
loop_
_entity_poly.entity_id
_entity_poly.type
_entity_poly.pdbx_seq_one_letter_code
_entity_poly.pdbx_strand_id
1 'polypeptide(L)'
;MPTSPIHEVLSELMRLTRGLNQVCPIGYLTRMQAATTAEAFYAEALRLGYAVNAKELRDTGDERVHHWCNLIWRHMKEVRSHLTLILFPHSPEQKADWLDSLLTSPGGKFAFRDDGSLHVDLVHASLDGSTLHIGRLWTHVGGVNDPLESYAIRLNPVQCADVAERLRRASSMQDWIDLELHYPPAD
;
A
#
# COMPACT_ATOMS: atom_id res chain seq x y z
N MET A 1 -6.99 -23.78 -3.53
CA MET A 1 -7.08 -22.97 -2.30
C MET A 1 -8.00 -21.80 -2.59
N PRO A 2 -8.82 -21.30 -1.65
CA PRO A 2 -9.58 -20.08 -1.91
C PRO A 2 -8.59 -18.95 -2.23
N THR A 3 -8.80 -18.25 -3.35
CA THR A 3 -8.00 -17.10 -3.75
C THR A 3 -8.15 -16.00 -2.71
N SER A 4 -7.04 -15.46 -2.21
CA SER A 4 -7.10 -14.32 -1.27
C SER A 4 -7.72 -13.13 -2.01
N PRO A 5 -8.62 -12.33 -1.40
CA PRO A 5 -9.21 -11.17 -2.07
C PRO A 5 -8.20 -10.22 -2.70
N ILE A 6 -6.98 -10.13 -2.12
CA ILE A 6 -5.91 -9.30 -2.67
C ILE A 6 -5.35 -9.83 -4.01
N HIS A 7 -5.42 -11.15 -4.27
CA HIS A 7 -4.90 -11.75 -5.51
C HIS A 7 -5.65 -11.22 -6.74
N GLU A 8 -6.97 -11.17 -6.67
CA GLU A 8 -7.81 -10.65 -7.76
C GLU A 8 -7.51 -9.17 -8.03
N VAL A 9 -7.35 -8.38 -6.97
CA VAL A 9 -6.99 -6.96 -7.05
C VAL A 9 -5.61 -6.78 -7.69
N LEU A 10 -4.61 -7.60 -7.34
CA LEU A 10 -3.26 -7.51 -7.91
C LEU A 10 -3.21 -7.99 -9.37
N SER A 11 -3.91 -9.09 -9.69
CA SER A 11 -4.03 -9.59 -11.07
C SER A 11 -4.70 -8.56 -11.98
N GLU A 12 -5.76 -7.89 -11.50
CA GLU A 12 -6.40 -6.81 -12.24
C GLU A 12 -5.47 -5.61 -12.42
N LEU A 13 -4.72 -5.21 -11.39
CA LEU A 13 -3.72 -4.15 -11.51
C LEU A 13 -2.68 -4.48 -12.60
N MET A 14 -2.19 -5.71 -12.64
CA MET A 14 -1.25 -6.16 -13.68
C MET A 14 -1.89 -6.12 -15.07
N ARG A 15 -3.13 -6.58 -15.21
CA ARG A 15 -3.87 -6.53 -16.48
C ARG A 15 -4.00 -5.09 -16.99
N LEU A 16 -4.40 -4.16 -16.13
CA LEU A 16 -4.50 -2.73 -16.46
C LEU A 16 -3.13 -2.14 -16.84
N THR A 17 -2.08 -2.51 -16.09
CA THR A 17 -0.71 -2.05 -16.35
C THR A 17 -0.18 -2.57 -17.70
N ARG A 18 -0.51 -3.81 -18.08
CA ARG A 18 -0.22 -4.35 -19.43
C ARG A 18 -0.95 -3.55 -20.51
N GLY A 19 -2.22 -3.22 -20.29
CA GLY A 19 -3.01 -2.38 -21.21
C GLY A 19 -2.38 -1.01 -21.44
N LEU A 20 -1.95 -0.34 -20.37
CA LEU A 20 -1.21 0.92 -20.47
C LEU A 20 0.11 0.74 -21.23
N ASN A 21 0.89 -0.30 -20.91
CA ASN A 21 2.20 -0.53 -21.52
C ASN A 21 2.13 -0.77 -23.04
N GLN A 22 1.02 -1.31 -23.55
CA GLN A 22 0.80 -1.48 -24.99
C GLN A 22 0.68 -0.15 -25.75
N VAL A 23 0.20 0.91 -25.09
CA VAL A 23 0.02 2.23 -25.73
C VAL A 23 1.06 3.26 -25.28
N CYS A 24 1.65 3.08 -24.10
CA CYS A 24 2.63 4.00 -23.52
C CYS A 24 3.63 3.20 -22.64
N PRO A 25 4.73 2.69 -23.21
CA PRO A 25 5.67 1.83 -22.50
C PRO A 25 6.62 2.64 -21.60
N ILE A 26 6.14 3.01 -20.41
CA ILE A 26 6.86 3.83 -19.41
C ILE A 26 7.61 2.99 -18.35
N GLY A 27 7.75 1.69 -18.58
CA GLY A 27 8.59 0.78 -17.81
C GLY A 27 8.06 0.31 -16.45
N TYR A 28 6.89 0.79 -15.99
CA TYR A 28 6.29 0.31 -14.73
C TYR A 28 5.96 -1.18 -14.77
N LEU A 29 5.45 -1.68 -15.91
CA LEU A 29 5.17 -3.11 -16.07
C LEU A 29 6.43 -3.95 -15.80
N THR A 30 7.54 -3.60 -16.45
CA THR A 30 8.82 -4.31 -16.30
C THR A 30 9.31 -4.25 -14.85
N ARG A 31 9.23 -3.09 -14.19
CA ARG A 31 9.69 -2.95 -12.79
C ARG A 31 8.81 -3.74 -11.82
N MET A 32 7.49 -3.77 -12.03
CA MET A 32 6.57 -4.59 -11.23
C MET A 32 6.82 -6.08 -11.44
N GLN A 33 7.08 -6.54 -12.66
CA GLN A 33 7.42 -7.94 -12.94
C GLN A 33 8.78 -8.36 -12.39
N ALA A 34 9.73 -7.43 -12.29
CA ALA A 34 11.04 -7.68 -11.71
C ALA A 34 11.05 -7.69 -10.17
N ALA A 35 9.95 -7.28 -9.52
CA ALA A 35 9.86 -7.24 -8.08
C ALA A 35 9.73 -8.66 -7.50
N THR A 36 10.66 -9.02 -6.61
CA THR A 36 10.69 -10.32 -5.92
C THR A 36 10.09 -10.26 -4.52
N THR A 37 9.65 -9.09 -4.08
CA THR A 37 9.11 -8.85 -2.73
C THR A 37 7.85 -8.02 -2.80
N ALA A 38 6.91 -8.25 -1.87
CA ALA A 38 5.70 -7.44 -1.72
C ALA A 38 5.99 -5.95 -1.59
N GLU A 39 7.02 -5.57 -0.81
CA GLU A 39 7.49 -4.19 -0.66
C GLU A 39 7.88 -3.56 -2.00
N ALA A 40 8.78 -4.20 -2.75
CA ALA A 40 9.24 -3.69 -4.04
C ALA A 40 8.11 -3.58 -5.07
N PHE A 41 7.22 -4.58 -5.14
CA PHE A 41 6.08 -4.54 -6.05
C PHE A 41 5.15 -3.39 -5.66
N TYR A 42 4.81 -3.27 -4.37
CA TYR A 42 3.90 -2.24 -3.90
C TYR A 42 4.45 -0.83 -4.10
N ALA A 43 5.76 -0.64 -3.90
CA ALA A 43 6.43 0.62 -4.19
C ALA A 43 6.26 1.04 -5.67
N GLU A 44 6.43 0.12 -6.61
CA GLU A 44 6.21 0.39 -8.03
C GLU A 44 4.74 0.64 -8.37
N ALA A 45 3.81 -0.14 -7.79
CA ALA A 45 2.37 0.08 -7.94
C ALA A 45 1.95 1.48 -7.46
N LEU A 46 2.49 1.91 -6.32
CA LEU A 46 2.25 3.25 -5.80
C LEU A 46 2.82 4.33 -6.72
N ARG A 47 4.07 4.20 -7.18
CA ARG A 47 4.67 5.14 -8.15
C ARG A 47 3.86 5.23 -9.43
N LEU A 48 3.36 4.11 -9.95
CA LEU A 48 2.43 4.08 -11.08
C LEU A 48 1.14 4.85 -10.74
N GLY A 49 0.54 4.61 -9.57
CA GLY A 49 -0.65 5.32 -9.10
C GLY A 49 -0.48 6.85 -9.04
N TYR A 50 0.71 7.33 -8.67
CA TYR A 50 1.05 8.75 -8.75
C TYR A 50 1.21 9.22 -10.21
N ALA A 51 1.95 8.46 -11.02
CA ALA A 51 2.22 8.81 -12.41
C ALA A 51 0.95 8.91 -13.27
N VAL A 52 -0.01 8.00 -13.11
CA VAL A 52 -1.29 8.02 -13.86
C VAL A 52 -2.18 9.19 -13.49
N ASN A 53 -1.96 9.80 -12.32
CA ASN A 53 -2.65 11.02 -11.90
C ASN A 53 -1.85 12.29 -12.20
N ALA A 54 -0.60 12.16 -12.66
CA ALA A 54 0.25 13.28 -13.02
C ALA A 54 -0.17 13.87 -14.38
N LYS A 55 -0.01 15.18 -14.52
CA LYS A 55 -0.44 15.92 -15.71
C LYS A 55 0.24 15.40 -16.97
N GLU A 56 1.52 15.05 -16.84
CA GLU A 56 2.41 14.61 -17.91
C GLU A 56 1.91 13.35 -18.61
N LEU A 57 1.30 12.42 -17.86
CA LEU A 57 0.77 11.18 -18.42
C LEU A 57 -0.72 11.28 -18.75
N ARG A 58 -1.46 12.14 -18.04
CA ARG A 58 -2.90 12.34 -18.22
C ARG A 58 -3.25 13.22 -19.42
N ASP A 59 -2.41 14.21 -19.73
CA ASP A 59 -2.67 15.26 -20.72
C ASP A 59 -1.81 15.09 -21.98
N THR A 60 -1.46 13.85 -22.33
CA THR A 60 -0.69 13.53 -23.55
C THR A 60 -1.46 13.81 -24.84
N GLY A 61 -2.78 14.00 -24.75
CA GLY A 61 -3.68 14.14 -25.90
C GLY A 61 -4.11 12.79 -26.53
N ASP A 62 -3.56 11.66 -26.08
CA ASP A 62 -3.99 10.32 -26.50
C ASP A 62 -5.08 9.77 -25.57
N GLU A 63 -6.31 9.68 -26.07
CA GLU A 63 -7.46 9.18 -25.32
C GLU A 63 -7.27 7.74 -24.79
N ARG A 64 -6.47 6.91 -25.46
CA ARG A 64 -6.20 5.54 -25.02
C ARG A 64 -5.33 5.53 -23.77
N VAL A 65 -4.31 6.40 -23.72
CA VAL A 65 -3.47 6.58 -22.53
C VAL A 65 -4.33 7.09 -21.37
N HIS A 66 -5.17 8.09 -21.64
CA HIS A 66 -6.09 8.64 -20.64
C HIS A 66 -7.06 7.59 -20.07
N HIS A 67 -7.62 6.73 -20.93
CA HIS A 67 -8.50 5.63 -20.52
C HIS A 67 -7.82 4.71 -19.51
N TRP A 68 -6.61 4.21 -19.83
CA TRP A 68 -5.87 3.31 -18.95
C TRP A 68 -5.44 3.99 -17.64
N CYS A 69 -4.96 5.24 -17.72
CA CYS A 69 -4.60 6.02 -16.53
C CYS A 69 -5.78 6.16 -15.57
N ASN A 70 -6.99 6.44 -16.08
CA ASN A 70 -8.19 6.54 -15.25
C ASN A 70 -8.59 5.21 -14.60
N LEU A 71 -8.50 4.08 -15.33
CA LEU A 71 -8.79 2.76 -14.77
C LEU A 71 -7.80 2.42 -13.65
N ILE A 72 -6.49 2.59 -13.90
CA ILE A 72 -5.44 2.34 -12.91
C ILE A 72 -5.62 3.25 -11.69
N TRP A 73 -5.87 4.54 -11.89
CA TRP A 73 -6.07 5.48 -10.78
C TRP A 73 -7.24 5.08 -9.87
N ARG A 74 -8.35 4.62 -10.45
CA ARG A 74 -9.50 4.11 -9.68
C ARG A 74 -9.14 2.83 -8.95
N HIS A 75 -8.51 1.88 -9.65
CA HIS A 75 -8.13 0.58 -9.11
C HIS A 75 -7.11 0.67 -7.97
N MET A 76 -6.19 1.64 -8.03
CA MET A 76 -5.23 1.89 -6.96
C MET A 76 -5.90 2.27 -5.63
N LYS A 77 -7.14 2.78 -5.62
CA LYS A 77 -7.89 3.00 -4.38
C LYS A 77 -8.26 1.69 -3.70
N GLU A 78 -8.58 0.66 -4.49
CA GLU A 78 -8.87 -0.69 -4.02
C GLU A 78 -7.60 -1.37 -3.51
N VAL A 79 -6.50 -1.32 -4.28
CA VAL A 79 -5.19 -1.81 -3.82
C VAL A 79 -4.83 -1.20 -2.45
N ARG A 80 -5.00 0.13 -2.31
CA ARG A 80 -4.72 0.81 -1.04
C ARG A 80 -5.65 0.41 0.09
N SER A 81 -6.94 0.11 -0.16
CA SER A 81 -7.85 -0.29 0.92
C SER A 81 -7.49 -1.64 1.54
N HIS A 82 -6.91 -2.55 0.73
CA HIS A 82 -6.41 -3.84 1.21
C HIS A 82 -5.10 -3.74 2.00
N LEU A 83 -4.27 -2.74 1.69
CA LEU A 83 -2.92 -2.57 2.27
C LEU A 83 -2.82 -1.42 3.27
N THR A 84 -3.94 -0.75 3.56
CA THR A 84 -4.00 0.30 4.59
C THR A 84 -4.73 -0.23 5.81
N LEU A 85 -4.07 -0.15 6.95
CA LEU A 85 -4.68 -0.36 8.25
C LEU A 85 -5.12 1.00 8.82
N ILE A 86 -6.38 1.11 9.21
CA ILE A 86 -6.94 2.30 9.86
C ILE A 86 -7.14 1.97 11.35
N LEU A 87 -6.38 2.63 12.21
CA LEU A 87 -6.44 2.44 13.65
C LEU A 87 -7.05 3.65 14.34
N PHE A 88 -7.95 3.39 15.27
CA PHE A 88 -8.44 4.40 16.21
C PHE A 88 -7.90 4.07 17.60
N PRO A 89 -7.39 5.06 18.34
CA PRO A 89 -7.04 4.84 19.74
C PRO A 89 -8.31 4.51 20.54
N HIS A 90 -8.24 3.51 21.42
CA HIS A 90 -9.39 3.08 22.21
C HIS A 90 -9.66 3.97 23.43
N SER A 91 -8.69 4.81 23.80
CA SER A 91 -8.82 5.80 24.87
C SER A 91 -7.95 7.03 24.60
N PRO A 92 -8.24 8.17 25.25
CA PRO A 92 -7.38 9.36 25.20
C PRO A 92 -5.94 9.08 25.65
N GLU A 93 -5.76 8.22 26.66
CA GLU A 93 -4.43 7.83 27.17
C GLU A 93 -3.65 7.05 26.11
N GLN A 94 -4.28 6.08 25.43
CA GLN A 94 -3.63 5.39 24.32
C GLN A 94 -3.25 6.37 23.20
N LYS A 95 -4.11 7.36 22.90
CA LYS A 95 -3.78 8.38 21.90
C LYS A 95 -2.55 9.19 22.30
N ALA A 96 -2.45 9.61 23.56
CA ALA A 96 -1.29 10.34 24.08
C ALA A 96 -0.01 9.49 23.99
N ASP A 97 -0.06 8.23 24.43
CA ASP A 97 1.05 7.28 24.32
C ASP A 97 1.52 7.10 22.87
N TRP A 98 0.58 6.99 21.92
CA TRP A 98 0.90 6.88 20.51
C TRP A 98 1.52 8.17 19.98
N LEU A 99 0.97 9.34 20.31
CA LEU A 99 1.52 10.64 19.92
C LEU A 99 2.96 10.80 20.40
N ASP A 100 3.24 10.51 21.67
CA ASP A 100 4.59 10.60 22.23
C ASP A 100 5.58 9.69 21.48
N SER A 101 5.14 8.48 21.11
CA SER A 101 5.94 7.55 20.33
C SER A 101 6.17 8.01 18.88
N LEU A 102 5.23 8.76 18.31
CA LEU A 102 5.29 9.25 16.94
C LEU A 102 6.10 10.55 16.82
N LEU A 103 6.04 11.43 17.82
CA LEU A 103 6.70 12.74 17.84
C LEU A 103 8.24 12.68 17.82
N THR A 104 8.83 11.51 18.03
CA THR A 104 10.28 11.29 17.87
C THR A 104 10.76 11.41 16.43
N SER A 105 9.82 11.58 15.50
CA SER A 105 10.03 11.52 14.06
C SER A 105 9.48 12.76 13.36
N PRO A 106 10.15 13.31 12.32
CA PRO A 106 9.72 14.54 11.65
C PRO A 106 8.27 14.52 11.13
N GLY A 107 7.77 13.35 10.71
CA GLY A 107 6.39 13.13 10.25
C GLY A 107 5.35 12.92 11.35
N GLY A 108 5.78 12.67 12.61
CA GLY A 108 4.92 12.25 13.71
C GLY A 108 3.80 13.22 14.06
N LYS A 109 4.05 14.53 13.92
CA LYS A 109 3.03 15.57 14.17
C LYS A 109 1.84 15.54 13.21
N PHE A 110 1.98 14.84 12.09
CA PHE A 110 0.95 14.66 11.06
C PHE A 110 0.44 13.22 10.98
N ALA A 111 0.80 12.38 11.95
CA ALA A 111 0.47 10.96 11.96
C ALA A 111 -1.05 10.72 12.04
N PHE A 112 -1.74 11.47 12.90
CA PHE A 112 -3.19 11.40 13.02
C PHE A 112 -3.88 12.25 11.97
N ARG A 113 -4.96 11.72 11.39
CA ARG A 113 -5.87 12.48 10.54
C ARG A 113 -6.82 13.33 11.39
N ASP A 114 -7.59 14.17 10.71
CA ASP A 114 -8.58 15.06 11.33
C ASP A 114 -9.64 14.30 12.14
N ASP A 115 -9.97 13.07 11.75
CA ASP A 115 -10.89 12.18 12.47
C ASP A 115 -10.25 11.44 13.65
N GLY A 116 -8.96 11.67 13.91
CA GLY A 116 -8.21 11.00 14.97
C GLY A 116 -7.77 9.57 14.65
N SER A 117 -7.88 9.13 13.39
CA SER A 117 -7.35 7.84 12.94
C SER A 117 -5.86 7.91 12.59
N LEU A 118 -5.19 6.77 12.74
CA LEU A 118 -3.84 6.51 12.25
C LEU A 118 -3.94 5.58 11.04
N HIS A 119 -3.38 6.00 9.90
CA HIS A 119 -3.35 5.17 8.70
C HIS A 119 -1.96 4.57 8.52
N VAL A 120 -1.85 3.27 8.67
CA VAL A 120 -0.62 2.49 8.61
C VAL A 120 -0.53 1.75 7.29
N ASP A 121 0.65 1.74 6.67
CA ASP A 121 0.96 0.85 5.55
C ASP A 121 1.24 -0.56 6.08
N LEU A 122 0.37 -1.52 5.75
CA LEU A 122 0.50 -2.91 6.20
C LEU A 122 1.73 -3.61 5.63
N VAL A 123 2.22 -3.18 4.46
CA VAL A 123 3.39 -3.80 3.81
C VAL A 123 4.67 -3.53 4.61
N HIS A 124 4.71 -2.40 5.32
CA HIS A 124 5.84 -1.99 6.15
C HIS A 124 5.52 -2.10 7.65
N ALA A 125 4.57 -2.95 8.05
CA ALA A 125 4.18 -3.10 9.45
C ALA A 125 4.42 -4.53 9.94
N SER A 126 4.75 -4.67 11.22
CA SER A 126 4.88 -5.96 11.88
C SER A 126 4.35 -5.90 13.31
N LEU A 127 3.85 -7.02 13.82
CA LEU A 127 3.27 -7.12 15.16
C LEU A 127 4.13 -8.07 16.01
N ASP A 128 4.65 -7.56 17.13
CA ASP A 128 5.35 -8.34 18.16
C ASP A 128 4.58 -8.25 19.49
N GLY A 129 3.91 -9.34 19.86
CA GLY A 129 3.00 -9.36 20.99
C GLY A 129 1.88 -8.31 20.83
N SER A 130 1.90 -7.29 21.69
CA SER A 130 0.98 -6.15 21.63
C SER A 130 1.56 -4.89 20.97
N THR A 131 2.79 -4.98 20.46
CA THR A 131 3.51 -3.83 19.90
C THR A 131 3.45 -3.89 18.38
N LEU A 132 2.81 -2.89 17.77
CA LEU A 132 2.84 -2.69 16.33
C LEU A 132 4.05 -1.83 15.98
N HIS A 133 4.95 -2.42 15.22
CA HIS A 133 6.07 -1.75 14.57
C HIS A 133 5.60 -1.23 13.22
N ILE A 134 5.80 0.06 12.98
CA ILE A 134 5.31 0.77 11.80
C ILE A 134 6.51 1.36 11.07
N GLY A 135 6.73 0.90 9.84
CA GLY A 135 7.72 1.40 8.90
C GLY A 135 7.27 2.65 8.13
N ARG A 136 5.94 2.79 7.91
CA ARG A 136 5.36 3.87 7.11
C ARG A 136 3.95 4.22 7.54
N LEU A 137 3.69 5.53 7.62
CA LEU A 137 2.37 6.12 7.82
C LEU A 137 1.86 6.78 6.54
N TRP A 138 0.56 6.65 6.29
CA TRP A 138 -0.13 7.40 5.25
C TRP A 138 -0.59 8.76 5.78
N THR A 139 0.33 9.71 5.83
CA THR A 139 0.03 11.09 6.19
C THR A 139 -0.38 11.91 4.95
N HIS A 140 -0.93 13.11 5.16
CA HIS A 140 -1.28 14.01 4.06
C HIS A 140 -0.06 14.74 3.47
N VAL A 141 1.08 14.71 4.16
CA VAL A 141 2.36 15.29 3.72
C VAL A 141 3.37 14.26 3.24
N GLY A 142 3.15 12.98 3.53
CA GLY A 142 4.10 11.91 3.26
C GLY A 142 3.92 11.26 1.88
N GLY A 143 5.04 11.03 1.20
CA GLY A 143 5.12 10.41 -0.12
C GLY A 143 5.74 9.02 -0.11
N VAL A 144 5.55 8.28 -1.20
CA VAL A 144 6.08 6.91 -1.42
C VAL A 144 7.60 6.83 -1.32
N ASN A 145 8.28 7.95 -1.54
CA ASN A 145 9.74 8.02 -1.52
C ASN A 145 10.31 8.53 -0.18
N ASP A 146 9.45 8.81 0.80
CA ASP A 146 9.94 9.19 2.12
C ASP A 146 10.72 8.02 2.76
N PRO A 147 11.78 8.31 3.51
CA PRO A 147 12.49 7.28 4.27
C PRO A 147 11.51 6.48 5.12
N LEU A 148 11.75 5.18 5.24
CA LEU A 148 11.03 4.38 6.23
C LEU A 148 11.40 4.90 7.62
N GLU A 149 10.38 5.10 8.43
CA GLU A 149 10.52 5.53 9.82
C GLU A 149 10.20 4.34 10.72
N SER A 150 10.71 4.31 11.95
CA SER A 150 10.45 3.20 12.87
C SER A 150 9.66 3.71 14.05
N TYR A 151 8.34 3.52 13.99
CA TYR A 151 7.46 3.78 15.13
C TYR A 151 7.10 2.47 15.83
N ALA A 152 6.87 2.53 17.13
CA ALA A 152 6.34 1.42 17.89
C ALA A 152 5.18 1.92 18.75
N ILE A 153 3.99 1.32 18.58
CA ILE A 153 2.80 1.68 19.35
C ILE A 153 2.21 0.45 20.03
N ARG A 154 1.66 0.64 21.23
CA ARG A 154 1.00 -0.43 21.99
C ARG A 154 -0.48 -0.52 21.61
N LEU A 155 -0.90 -1.71 21.20
CA LEU A 155 -2.27 -2.05 20.84
C LEU A 155 -2.98 -2.75 22.00
N ASN A 156 -4.29 -2.59 22.09
CA ASN A 156 -5.12 -3.41 22.97
C ASN A 156 -5.40 -4.79 22.33
N PRO A 157 -5.92 -5.78 23.09
CA PRO A 157 -6.13 -7.14 22.57
C PRO A 157 -7.02 -7.23 21.33
N VAL A 158 -8.06 -6.40 21.24
CA VAL A 158 -8.99 -6.38 20.10
C VAL A 158 -8.27 -5.84 18.85
N GLN A 159 -7.52 -4.75 19.00
CA GLN A 159 -6.68 -4.20 17.95
C GLN A 159 -5.60 -5.20 17.51
N CYS A 160 -4.97 -5.93 18.42
CA CYS A 160 -3.97 -6.95 18.09
C CYS A 160 -4.57 -8.04 17.20
N ALA A 161 -5.76 -8.54 17.53
CA ALA A 161 -6.44 -9.57 16.76
C ALA A 161 -6.79 -9.10 15.34
N ASP A 162 -7.33 -7.88 15.19
CA ASP A 162 -7.65 -7.29 13.88
C ASP A 162 -6.38 -7.06 13.05
N VAL A 163 -5.32 -6.52 13.67
CA VAL A 163 -4.04 -6.25 13.01
C VAL A 163 -3.37 -7.54 12.56
N ALA A 164 -3.34 -8.58 13.40
CA ALA A 164 -2.77 -9.87 13.04
C ALA A 164 -3.49 -10.49 11.82
N GLU A 165 -4.82 -10.43 11.78
CA GLU A 165 -5.59 -10.93 10.65
C GLU A 165 -5.34 -10.11 9.37
N ARG A 166 -5.23 -8.78 9.48
CA ARG A 166 -4.94 -7.92 8.32
C ARG A 166 -3.52 -8.11 7.80
N LEU A 167 -2.52 -8.23 8.68
CA LEU A 167 -1.14 -8.56 8.30
C LEU A 167 -1.07 -9.90 7.59
N ARG A 168 -1.78 -10.92 8.08
CA ARG A 168 -1.88 -12.24 7.44
C ARG A 168 -2.52 -12.17 6.05
N ARG A 169 -3.49 -11.27 5.83
CA ARG A 169 -4.07 -11.06 4.50
C ARG A 169 -3.12 -10.31 3.56
N ALA A 170 -2.40 -9.32 4.08
CA ALA A 170 -1.40 -8.57 3.33
C ALA A 170 -0.22 -9.45 2.94
N SER A 171 0.20 -10.40 3.79
CA SER A 171 1.28 -11.33 3.46
C SER A 171 0.97 -12.24 2.26
N SER A 172 -0.32 -12.52 1.99
CA SER A 172 -0.75 -13.25 0.79
C SER A 172 -0.37 -12.55 -0.53
N MET A 173 0.03 -11.27 -0.49
CA MET A 173 0.60 -10.57 -1.63
C MET A 173 1.94 -11.18 -2.06
N GLN A 174 2.78 -11.60 -1.10
CA GLN A 174 4.05 -12.26 -1.41
C GLN A 174 3.78 -13.59 -2.13
N ASP A 175 2.84 -14.39 -1.62
CA ASP A 175 2.45 -15.66 -2.25
C ASP A 175 1.99 -15.45 -3.71
N TRP A 176 1.25 -14.37 -3.98
CA TRP A 176 0.82 -14.04 -5.33
C TRP A 176 1.98 -13.63 -6.23
N ILE A 177 2.95 -12.86 -5.74
CA ILE A 177 4.17 -12.49 -6.49
C ILE A 177 4.93 -13.76 -6.86
N ASP A 178 5.12 -14.65 -5.89
CA ASP A 178 5.87 -15.89 -6.08
C ASP A 178 5.18 -16.81 -7.10
N LEU A 179 3.84 -16.86 -7.09
CA LEU A 179 3.07 -17.68 -8.02
C LEU A 179 2.94 -17.05 -9.41
N GLU A 180 2.43 -15.83 -9.51
CA GLU A 180 1.93 -15.25 -10.76
C GLU A 180 2.98 -14.46 -11.55
N LEU A 181 4.02 -13.94 -10.89
CA LEU A 181 5.09 -13.20 -11.58
C LEU A 181 6.28 -14.09 -11.94
N HIS A 182 6.54 -15.13 -11.17
CA HIS A 182 7.69 -16.01 -11.37
C HIS A 182 7.32 -17.38 -11.96
N TYR A 183 6.07 -17.82 -11.86
CA TYR A 183 5.57 -19.04 -12.48
C TYR A 183 4.22 -18.80 -13.20
N PRO A 184 4.18 -17.94 -14.23
CA PRO A 184 2.95 -17.71 -14.97
C PRO A 184 2.41 -19.05 -15.50
N PRO A 185 1.10 -19.32 -15.41
CA PRO A 185 0.53 -20.52 -16.00
C PRO A 185 0.89 -20.58 -17.49
N ALA A 186 1.30 -21.76 -17.96
CA ALA A 186 1.59 -21.96 -19.37
C ALA A 186 0.29 -21.76 -20.17
N ASP A 187 0.30 -20.75 -21.04
CA ASP A 187 -0.77 -20.48 -22.02
C ASP A 187 -0.98 -21.67 -22.97
#